data_AF-A0A0V0T0D6-F1
#
_entry.id   AF-A0A0V0T0D6-F1
#
_cell.length_a   1.000
_cell.length_b   1.000
_cell.length_c   1.000
_cell.angle_alpha   90.00
_cell.angle_beta   90.00
_cell.angle_gamma   90.00
#
_symmetry.space_group_name_H-M   'P 1'
#
loop_
_entity.id
_entity.type
_entity.pdbx_description
1 polymer ?
#
loop_
_entity_poly.entity_id
_entity_poly.type
_entity_poly.pdbx_seq_one_letter_code
_entity_poly.pdbx_strand_id
1 'polypeptide(L)'
;MASLVPSLIVPKKLQYYTTNKSQTKFFVEAFTTILSAKKLEKDDVLKISLSLFGLVTQVDLSNFYFELCREPEVVVLNKQQIEELRDDYMPPKLDEMSRLLNITFGLLTIGKKIDVQYCIEWMTARAKAIYSILDIPWDEKALDKVVTPERLKVLSDTFGRAQRMRCVICMFIIHMSKSTTCDQPIYQYIADMLKYGQLIGFYLIYYILVCDTAHPIMRDSYLKMDTIKFIEAYDVWNQYPKCYREYMEQMADKDTLALMGGRCLQRLTYIAIQIGSRRDPSLKNLDFVIPPDSDKLDLLIKKYFPDETTG
;
A
#
# COMPACT_ATOMS: atom_id res chain seq x y z
N MET A 1 -3.92 -38.10 -31.41
CA MET A 1 -4.23 -37.46 -30.12
C MET A 1 -3.01 -36.70 -29.66
N ALA A 2 -2.97 -35.39 -29.88
CA ALA A 2 -1.89 -34.54 -29.37
C ALA A 2 -2.11 -34.33 -27.87
N SER A 3 -1.15 -34.74 -27.04
CA SER A 3 -1.23 -34.52 -25.59
C SER A 3 -1.10 -33.03 -25.32
N LEU A 4 -2.21 -32.40 -24.92
CA LEU A 4 -2.22 -31.09 -24.25
C LEU A 4 -1.66 -31.27 -22.84
N VAL A 5 -0.36 -31.52 -22.72
CA VAL A 5 0.35 -31.27 -21.46
C VAL A 5 0.55 -29.77 -21.41
N PRO A 6 -0.01 -29.03 -20.42
CA PRO A 6 0.32 -27.63 -20.24
C PRO A 6 1.84 -27.55 -20.12
N SER A 7 2.49 -26.76 -20.97
CA SER A 7 3.90 -26.47 -20.82
C SER A 7 4.13 -26.05 -19.37
N LEU A 8 4.90 -26.84 -18.62
CA LEU A 8 5.34 -26.47 -17.28
C LEU A 8 5.98 -25.09 -17.41
N ILE A 9 5.34 -24.07 -16.84
CA ILE A 9 5.91 -22.74 -16.76
C ILE A 9 7.12 -22.89 -15.85
N VAL A 10 8.30 -23.04 -16.44
CA VAL A 10 9.56 -23.05 -15.70
C VAL A 10 9.73 -21.64 -15.14
N PRO A 11 9.72 -21.45 -13.82
CA PRO A 11 9.88 -20.12 -13.22
C PRO A 11 11.23 -19.53 -13.65
N LYS A 12 11.23 -18.27 -14.06
CA LYS A 12 12.48 -17.57 -14.37
C LYS A 12 13.23 -17.32 -13.06
N LYS A 13 14.55 -17.55 -13.05
CA LYS A 13 15.40 -17.17 -11.92
C LYS A 13 15.44 -15.66 -11.74
N LEU A 14 15.45 -15.21 -10.49
CA LEU A 14 15.64 -13.82 -10.10
C LEU A 14 16.58 -13.77 -8.91
N GLN A 15 17.61 -12.94 -8.99
CA GLN A 15 18.58 -12.78 -7.92
C GLN A 15 17.96 -12.15 -6.68
N TYR A 16 18.42 -12.58 -5.51
CA TYR A 16 18.12 -11.99 -4.21
C TYR A 16 19.43 -11.80 -3.46
N TYR A 17 19.83 -10.54 -3.32
CA TYR A 17 21.08 -10.17 -2.69
C TYR A 17 20.90 -10.00 -1.18
N THR A 18 21.82 -10.56 -0.41
CA THR A 18 21.91 -10.35 1.03
C THR A 18 23.36 -10.07 1.41
N THR A 19 23.60 -9.72 2.68
CA THR A 19 24.94 -9.44 3.18
C THR A 19 25.06 -9.73 4.67
N ASN A 20 26.28 -9.66 5.19
CA ASN A 20 26.56 -9.83 6.60
C ASN A 20 26.17 -8.58 7.41
N LYS A 21 25.83 -8.73 8.69
CA LYS A 21 25.38 -7.63 9.57
C LYS A 21 26.33 -6.41 9.60
N SER A 22 27.63 -6.64 9.48
CA SER A 22 28.63 -5.55 9.47
C SER A 22 28.57 -4.67 8.21
N GLN A 23 27.92 -5.13 7.14
CA GLN A 23 27.83 -4.46 5.85
C GLN A 23 26.41 -3.92 5.57
N THR A 24 25.45 -4.13 6.48
CA THR A 24 24.04 -3.73 6.30
C THR A 24 23.88 -2.26 5.92
N LYS A 25 24.53 -1.34 6.64
CA LYS A 25 24.44 0.09 6.35
C LYS A 25 24.94 0.41 4.93
N PHE A 26 26.08 -0.18 4.57
CA PHE A 26 26.69 0.02 3.27
C PHE A 26 25.83 -0.53 2.12
N PHE A 27 25.23 -1.70 2.33
CA PHE A 27 24.29 -2.30 1.39
C PHE A 27 23.05 -1.42 1.19
N VAL A 28 22.42 -0.97 2.27
CA VAL A 28 21.22 -0.11 2.19
C VAL A 28 21.54 1.18 1.43
N GLU A 29 22.68 1.82 1.72
CA GLU A 29 23.11 3.03 1.02
C GLU A 29 23.36 2.78 -0.48
N ALA A 30 24.06 1.71 -0.84
CA ALA A 30 24.32 1.37 -2.23
C ALA A 30 23.02 1.05 -2.98
N PHE A 31 22.17 0.19 -2.44
CA PHE A 31 20.96 -0.28 -3.11
C PHE A 31 19.89 0.80 -3.22
N THR A 32 19.73 1.67 -2.22
CA THR A 32 18.86 2.85 -2.33
C THR A 32 19.34 3.82 -3.42
N THR A 33 20.65 3.93 -3.62
CA THR A 33 21.25 4.76 -4.65
C THR A 33 21.08 4.16 -6.05
N ILE A 34 21.23 2.84 -6.18
CA ILE A 34 21.01 2.11 -7.44
C ILE A 34 19.58 2.33 -7.98
N LEU A 35 18.56 2.44 -7.12
CA LEU A 35 17.18 2.70 -7.55
C LEU A 35 17.00 3.97 -8.39
N SER A 36 17.95 4.90 -8.31
CA SER A 36 18.00 6.15 -9.09
C SER A 36 18.91 6.09 -10.32
N ALA A 37 19.53 4.95 -10.62
CA ALA A 37 20.37 4.78 -11.82
C ALA A 37 19.61 5.13 -13.10
N LYS A 38 20.28 5.55 -14.18
CA LYS A 38 19.56 5.93 -15.41
C LYS A 38 18.90 4.74 -16.12
N LYS A 39 19.55 3.58 -16.08
CA LYS A 39 19.09 2.35 -16.74
C LYS A 39 18.89 1.25 -15.69
N LEU A 40 17.66 0.81 -15.54
CA LEU A 40 17.28 -0.36 -14.75
C LEU A 40 16.17 -1.08 -15.51
N GLU A 41 16.42 -2.32 -15.93
CA GLU A 41 15.39 -3.16 -16.50
C GLU A 41 14.41 -3.63 -15.42
N LYS A 42 13.24 -4.15 -15.80
CA LYS A 42 12.21 -4.57 -14.83
C LYS A 42 12.74 -5.57 -13.81
N ASP A 43 13.47 -6.59 -14.24
CA ASP A 43 14.04 -7.59 -13.31
C ASP A 43 15.15 -6.97 -12.43
N ASP A 44 15.85 -5.92 -12.88
CA ASP A 44 16.80 -5.18 -12.05
C ASP A 44 16.08 -4.39 -10.95
N VAL A 45 14.97 -3.72 -11.29
CA VAL A 45 14.15 -3.02 -10.30
C VAL A 45 13.69 -3.99 -9.22
N LEU A 46 13.24 -5.19 -9.60
CA LEU A 46 12.79 -6.21 -8.66
C LEU A 46 13.93 -6.74 -7.79
N LYS A 47 15.04 -7.19 -8.39
CA LYS A 47 16.14 -7.77 -7.60
C LYS A 47 16.72 -6.74 -6.62
N ILE A 48 16.91 -5.48 -7.03
CA ILE A 48 17.45 -4.44 -6.16
C ILE A 48 16.45 -4.09 -5.05
N SER A 49 15.18 -3.86 -5.39
CA SER A 49 14.18 -3.43 -4.41
C SER A 49 13.82 -4.53 -3.41
N LEU A 50 13.64 -5.77 -3.86
CA LEU A 50 13.29 -6.89 -2.97
C LEU A 50 14.47 -7.22 -2.03
N SER A 51 15.70 -7.16 -2.53
CA SER A 51 16.89 -7.32 -1.68
C SER A 51 17.02 -6.20 -0.65
N LEU A 52 16.79 -4.95 -1.06
CA LEU A 52 16.77 -3.79 -0.18
C LEU A 52 15.69 -3.94 0.91
N PHE A 53 14.45 -4.25 0.52
CA PHE A 53 13.35 -4.39 1.47
C PHE A 53 13.55 -5.58 2.39
N GLY A 54 14.08 -6.70 1.90
CA GLY A 54 14.38 -7.83 2.78
C GLY A 54 15.40 -7.49 3.85
N LEU A 55 16.43 -6.71 3.50
CA LEU A 55 17.41 -6.24 4.47
C LEU A 55 16.85 -5.17 5.43
N VAL A 56 16.07 -4.20 4.92
CA VAL A 56 15.44 -3.15 5.74
C VAL A 56 14.43 -3.74 6.71
N THR A 57 13.59 -4.66 6.25
CA THR A 57 12.55 -5.30 7.07
C THR A 57 13.08 -6.43 7.93
N GLN A 58 14.33 -6.86 7.71
CA GLN A 58 14.94 -8.03 8.33
C GLN A 58 14.17 -9.34 8.07
N VAL A 59 13.48 -9.40 6.92
CA VAL A 59 12.74 -10.58 6.47
C VAL A 59 13.38 -11.07 5.17
N ASP A 60 13.65 -12.37 5.09
CA ASP A 60 14.11 -12.96 3.85
C ASP A 60 12.97 -13.06 2.83
N LEU A 61 12.87 -12.07 1.94
CA LEU A 61 11.80 -11.98 0.95
C LEU A 61 11.94 -13.02 -0.18
N SER A 62 13.09 -13.68 -0.31
CA SER A 62 13.27 -14.75 -1.30
C SER A 62 12.29 -15.90 -1.09
N ASN A 63 11.88 -16.14 0.16
CA ASN A 63 10.90 -17.16 0.54
C ASN A 63 9.50 -16.92 -0.06
N PHE A 64 9.23 -15.73 -0.59
CA PHE A 64 7.95 -15.37 -1.20
C PHE A 64 8.01 -15.24 -2.72
N TYR A 65 9.15 -15.50 -3.38
CA TYR A 65 9.30 -15.36 -4.84
C TYR A 65 8.34 -16.25 -5.64
N PHE A 66 7.81 -17.32 -5.02
CA PHE A 66 6.77 -18.15 -5.62
C PHE A 66 5.49 -17.34 -5.93
N GLU A 67 5.14 -16.31 -5.14
CA GLU A 67 4.01 -15.42 -5.43
C GLU A 67 4.23 -14.58 -6.70
N LEU A 68 5.49 -14.47 -7.15
CA LEU A 68 5.91 -13.77 -8.35
C LEU A 68 6.16 -14.70 -9.54
N CYS A 69 5.92 -16.02 -9.39
CA CYS A 69 6.32 -17.04 -10.36
C CYS A 69 7.82 -16.94 -10.72
N ARG A 70 8.67 -16.74 -9.70
CA ARG A 70 10.13 -16.67 -9.81
C ARG A 70 10.78 -17.72 -8.92
N GLU A 71 11.96 -18.17 -9.34
CA GLU A 71 12.85 -18.96 -8.49
C GLU A 71 13.94 -18.04 -7.92
N PRO A 72 14.12 -17.97 -6.59
CA PRO A 72 15.13 -17.11 -6.01
C PRO A 72 16.54 -17.68 -6.19
N GLU A 73 17.46 -16.83 -6.63
CA GLU A 73 18.90 -17.11 -6.59
C GLU A 73 19.54 -16.25 -5.52
N VAL A 74 19.74 -16.84 -4.33
CA VAL A 74 20.26 -16.11 -3.17
C VAL A 74 21.77 -15.92 -3.31
N VAL A 75 22.22 -14.67 -3.28
CA VAL A 75 23.63 -14.30 -3.41
C VAL A 75 24.05 -13.46 -2.20
N VAL A 76 25.02 -13.96 -1.44
CA VAL A 76 25.61 -13.22 -0.31
C VAL A 76 26.74 -12.35 -0.82
N LEU A 77 26.56 -11.03 -0.77
CA LEU A 77 27.55 -10.05 -1.23
C LEU A 77 28.46 -9.62 -0.08
N ASN A 78 29.77 -9.57 -0.38
CA ASN A 78 30.74 -8.85 0.43
C ASN A 78 30.81 -7.36 0.03
N LYS A 79 31.56 -6.55 0.78
CA LYS A 79 31.68 -5.09 0.54
C LYS A 79 32.14 -4.75 -0.88
N GLN A 80 33.17 -5.43 -1.39
CA GLN A 80 33.70 -5.18 -2.72
C GLN A 80 32.66 -5.48 -3.81
N GLN A 81 31.93 -6.59 -3.68
CA GLN A 81 30.86 -6.94 -4.63
C GLN A 81 29.68 -5.95 -4.60
N ILE A 82 29.39 -5.35 -3.43
CA ILE A 82 28.39 -4.27 -3.33
C ILE A 82 28.87 -3.01 -4.06
N GLU A 83 30.17 -2.68 -3.96
CA GLU A 83 30.79 -1.56 -4.70
C GLU A 83 30.74 -1.79 -6.20
N GLU A 84 31.19 -2.97 -6.65
CA GLU A 84 31.16 -3.36 -8.07
C GLU A 84 29.74 -3.30 -8.63
N LEU A 85 28.75 -3.90 -7.94
CA LEU A 85 27.36 -3.86 -8.37
C LEU A 85 26.81 -2.43 -8.46
N ARG A 86 27.14 -1.57 -7.48
CA ARG A 86 26.74 -0.17 -7.51
C ARG A 86 27.35 0.54 -8.71
N ASP A 87 28.63 0.33 -8.95
CA ASP A 87 29.37 1.01 -10.02
C ASP A 87 28.90 0.55 -11.41
N ASP A 88 28.52 -0.72 -11.56
CA ASP A 88 27.91 -1.28 -12.79
C ASP A 88 26.62 -0.55 -13.19
N TYR A 89 25.79 -0.16 -12.22
CA TYR A 89 24.56 0.60 -12.46
C TYR A 89 24.80 2.10 -12.67
N MET A 90 26.00 2.61 -12.38
CA MET A 90 26.38 4.01 -12.49
C MET A 90 25.31 4.99 -11.94
N PRO A 91 24.84 4.82 -10.69
CA PRO A 91 23.80 5.67 -10.15
C PRO A 91 24.27 7.11 -9.92
N PRO A 92 23.36 8.09 -9.92
CA PRO A 92 23.71 9.46 -9.55
C PRO A 92 24.13 9.53 -8.08
N LYS A 93 24.94 10.54 -7.72
CA LYS A 93 25.23 10.83 -6.32
C LYS A 93 23.95 11.35 -5.64
N LEU A 94 23.49 10.62 -4.63
CA LEU A 94 22.35 10.99 -3.80
C LEU A 94 22.79 11.59 -2.47
N ASP A 95 22.03 12.58 -2.00
CA ASP A 95 22.04 12.98 -0.60
C ASP A 95 21.20 12.02 0.25
N GLU A 96 21.23 12.24 1.56
CA GLU A 96 20.48 11.42 2.52
C GLU A 96 18.97 11.51 2.30
N MET A 97 18.48 12.71 1.98
CA MET A 97 17.06 12.95 1.76
C MET A 97 16.52 12.18 0.55
N SER A 98 17.25 12.18 -0.56
CA SER A 98 16.90 11.43 -1.78
C SER A 98 16.86 9.92 -1.52
N ARG A 99 17.80 9.39 -0.72
CA ARG A 99 17.80 7.98 -0.31
C ARG A 99 16.59 7.64 0.55
N LEU A 100 16.26 8.50 1.51
CA LEU A 100 15.08 8.32 2.37
C LEU A 100 13.79 8.32 1.54
N LEU A 101 13.67 9.23 0.57
CA LEU A 101 12.54 9.28 -0.35
C LEU A 101 12.44 8.00 -1.19
N ASN A 102 13.55 7.45 -1.70
CA ASN A 102 13.54 6.19 -2.44
C ASN A 102 12.98 5.02 -1.62
N ILE A 103 13.42 4.87 -0.35
CA ILE A 103 12.87 3.85 0.56
C ILE A 103 11.38 4.11 0.77
N THR A 104 11.01 5.34 1.10
CA THR A 104 9.64 5.72 1.43
C THR A 104 8.67 5.45 0.27
N PHE A 105 9.01 5.91 -0.95
CA PHE A 105 8.20 5.65 -2.13
C PHE A 105 8.09 4.16 -2.41
N GLY A 106 9.20 3.43 -2.30
CA GLY A 106 9.22 1.98 -2.45
C GLY A 106 8.28 1.26 -1.48
N LEU A 107 8.36 1.57 -0.18
CA LEU A 107 7.49 0.97 0.84
C LEU A 107 6.02 1.33 0.63
N LEU A 108 5.69 2.54 0.21
CA LEU A 108 4.31 2.94 -0.07
C LEU A 108 3.67 2.16 -1.24
N THR A 109 4.48 1.60 -2.16
CA THR A 109 3.93 0.80 -3.28
C THR A 109 3.26 -0.51 -2.83
N ILE A 110 3.44 -0.97 -1.59
CA ILE A 110 2.70 -2.13 -1.08
C ILE A 110 1.20 -1.85 -0.97
N GLY A 111 0.80 -0.60 -0.75
CA GLY A 111 -0.61 -0.18 -0.65
C GLY A 111 -1.08 0.72 -1.78
N LYS A 112 -0.18 1.25 -2.61
CA LYS A 112 -0.53 2.18 -3.69
C LYS A 112 -0.45 1.52 -5.06
N LYS A 113 -1.57 1.50 -5.77
CA LYS A 113 -1.58 1.30 -7.23
C LYS A 113 -0.99 2.54 -7.92
N ILE A 114 0.12 2.34 -8.63
CA ILE A 114 0.82 3.41 -9.34
C ILE A 114 0.28 3.53 -10.77
N ASP A 115 -0.21 4.73 -11.07
CA ASP A 115 -0.46 5.22 -12.42
C ASP A 115 0.67 6.20 -12.77
N VAL A 116 1.40 5.93 -13.86
CA VAL A 116 2.56 6.72 -14.27
C VAL A 116 2.18 8.17 -14.54
N GLN A 117 0.97 8.42 -15.07
CA GLN A 117 0.52 9.76 -15.44
C GLN A 117 0.40 10.68 -14.22
N TYR A 118 -0.06 10.15 -13.08
CA TYR A 118 -0.33 10.91 -11.85
C TYR A 118 0.73 10.66 -10.77
N CYS A 119 1.75 9.84 -11.05
CA CYS A 119 2.73 9.41 -10.05
C CYS A 119 3.58 10.58 -9.54
N ILE A 120 3.95 11.54 -10.39
CA ILE A 120 4.78 12.69 -9.99
C ILE A 120 4.06 13.59 -8.99
N GLU A 121 2.77 13.85 -9.21
CA GLU A 121 1.95 14.62 -8.26
C GLU A 121 1.84 13.90 -6.92
N TRP A 122 1.58 12.59 -6.97
CA TRP A 122 1.56 11.75 -5.78
C TRP A 122 2.91 11.77 -5.05
N MET A 123 4.03 11.57 -5.74
CA MET A 123 5.39 11.62 -5.17
C MET A 123 5.69 12.98 -4.55
N THR A 124 5.35 14.07 -5.23
CA THR A 124 5.54 15.44 -4.74
C THR A 124 4.82 15.66 -3.42
N ALA A 125 3.56 15.26 -3.33
CA ALA A 125 2.77 15.40 -2.11
C ALA A 125 3.38 14.60 -0.94
N ARG A 126 3.89 13.39 -1.20
CA ARG A 126 4.55 12.58 -0.16
C ARG A 126 5.91 13.16 0.23
N ALA A 127 6.71 13.59 -0.73
CA ALA A 127 7.99 14.23 -0.45
C ALA A 127 7.79 15.48 0.42
N LYS A 128 6.87 16.38 0.07
CA LYS A 128 6.56 17.58 0.87
C LYS A 128 6.18 17.23 2.31
N ALA A 129 5.38 16.18 2.51
CA ALA A 129 5.05 15.71 3.86
C ALA A 129 6.29 15.23 4.62
N ILE A 130 7.18 14.45 3.98
CA ILE A 130 8.42 13.99 4.61
C ILE A 130 9.37 15.14 4.95
N TYR A 131 9.55 16.11 4.03
CA TYR A 131 10.31 17.34 4.31
C TYR A 131 9.75 18.08 5.53
N SER A 132 8.42 18.23 5.60
CA SER A 132 7.75 18.87 6.74
C SER A 132 7.91 18.09 8.04
N ILE A 133 7.86 16.76 8.02
CA ILE A 133 8.04 15.91 9.21
C ILE A 133 9.46 16.08 9.79
N LEU A 134 10.45 16.27 8.91
CA LEU A 134 11.84 16.42 9.28
C LEU A 134 12.27 17.87 9.55
N ASP A 135 11.34 18.83 9.45
CA ASP A 135 11.62 20.26 9.57
C ASP A 135 12.70 20.75 8.58
N ILE A 136 12.66 20.21 7.35
CA ILE A 136 13.58 20.57 6.25
C ILE A 136 12.81 21.43 5.23
N PRO A 137 13.36 22.58 4.78
CA PRO A 137 12.76 23.38 3.72
C PRO A 137 12.58 22.58 2.42
N TRP A 138 11.43 22.73 1.77
CA TRP A 138 11.14 22.07 0.50
C TRP A 138 12.16 22.44 -0.58
N ASP A 139 12.68 21.43 -1.27
CA ASP A 139 13.52 21.57 -2.46
C ASP A 139 12.71 21.23 -3.71
N GLU A 140 12.53 22.20 -4.61
CA GLU A 140 11.82 21.99 -5.88
C GLU A 140 12.50 20.94 -6.78
N LYS A 141 13.77 20.64 -6.54
CA LYS A 141 14.55 19.60 -7.25
C LYS A 141 14.62 18.27 -6.50
N ALA A 142 13.86 18.11 -5.41
CA ALA A 142 13.88 16.90 -4.59
C ALA A 142 13.61 15.61 -5.40
N LEU A 143 12.81 15.71 -6.47
CA LEU A 143 12.46 14.56 -7.30
C LEU A 143 13.41 14.31 -8.48
N ASP A 144 14.38 15.19 -8.75
CA ASP A 144 15.27 15.07 -9.93
C ASP A 144 16.14 13.80 -9.89
N LYS A 145 16.40 13.29 -8.68
CA LYS A 145 17.35 12.20 -8.44
C LYS A 145 16.73 10.99 -7.75
N VAL A 146 15.41 10.93 -7.57
CA VAL A 146 14.75 9.79 -6.93
C VAL A 146 14.30 8.75 -7.96
N VAL A 147 13.82 7.61 -7.46
CA VAL A 147 13.23 6.54 -8.24
C VAL A 147 12.12 7.06 -9.17
N THR A 148 12.07 6.58 -10.41
CA THR A 148 11.12 7.06 -11.41
C THR A 148 9.74 6.42 -11.28
N PRO A 149 8.66 7.07 -11.80
CA PRO A 149 7.31 6.50 -11.85
C PRO A 149 7.22 5.09 -12.46
N GLU A 150 7.98 4.80 -13.51
CA GLU A 150 7.96 3.51 -14.20
C GLU A 150 8.46 2.38 -13.29
N ARG A 151 9.45 2.67 -12.46
CA ARG A 151 10.01 1.71 -11.50
C ARG A 151 9.07 1.47 -10.34
N LEU A 152 8.46 2.54 -9.82
CA LEU A 152 7.41 2.42 -8.82
C LEU A 152 6.21 1.64 -9.36
N LYS A 153 5.89 1.77 -10.65
CA LYS A 153 4.87 0.94 -11.30
C LYS A 153 5.24 -0.54 -11.33
N VAL A 154 6.50 -0.88 -11.65
CA VAL A 154 6.98 -2.28 -11.59
C VAL A 154 6.79 -2.85 -10.18
N LEU A 155 7.14 -2.09 -9.12
CA LEU A 155 6.97 -2.53 -7.74
C LEU A 155 5.50 -2.67 -7.36
N SER A 156 4.68 -1.68 -7.67
CA SER A 156 3.23 -1.68 -7.42
C SER A 156 2.54 -2.87 -8.08
N ASP A 157 2.83 -3.15 -9.35
CA ASP A 157 2.25 -4.28 -10.09
C ASP A 157 2.71 -5.64 -9.52
N THR A 158 3.93 -5.69 -8.97
CA THR A 158 4.50 -6.86 -8.30
C THR A 158 3.80 -7.12 -6.97
N PHE A 159 3.70 -6.10 -6.13
CA PHE A 159 3.04 -6.21 -4.83
C PHE A 159 1.53 -6.48 -4.95
N GLY A 160 0.88 -6.04 -6.03
CA GLY A 160 -0.50 -6.42 -6.34
C GLY A 160 -0.73 -7.93 -6.51
N ARG A 161 0.34 -8.73 -6.60
CA ARG A 161 0.29 -10.20 -6.71
C ARG A 161 0.90 -10.93 -5.50
N ALA A 162 1.72 -10.26 -4.69
CA ALA A 162 2.44 -10.87 -3.59
C ALA A 162 1.86 -10.48 -2.23
N GLN A 163 0.78 -11.16 -1.83
CA GLN A 163 0.05 -10.85 -0.61
C GLN A 163 0.92 -11.07 0.63
N ARG A 164 1.68 -12.17 0.71
CA ARG A 164 2.50 -12.46 1.89
C ARG A 164 3.68 -11.50 1.99
N MET A 165 4.31 -11.13 0.87
CA MET A 165 5.34 -10.07 0.86
C MET A 165 4.78 -8.74 1.40
N ARG A 166 3.61 -8.30 0.90
CA ARG A 166 2.98 -7.07 1.39
C ARG A 166 2.69 -7.15 2.88
N CYS A 167 2.18 -8.28 3.35
CA CYS A 167 1.85 -8.51 4.75
C CYS A 167 3.08 -8.34 5.66
N VAL A 168 4.19 -9.02 5.37
CA VAL A 168 5.40 -8.94 6.21
C VAL A 168 6.03 -7.54 6.20
N ILE A 169 6.04 -6.86 5.05
CA ILE A 169 6.53 -5.47 4.96
C ILE A 169 5.61 -4.54 5.77
N CYS A 170 4.29 -4.71 5.67
CA CYS A 170 3.33 -3.92 6.41
C CYS A 170 3.45 -4.10 7.92
N MET A 171 3.62 -5.35 8.40
CA MET A 171 3.87 -5.64 9.82
C MET A 171 5.14 -4.95 10.32
N PHE A 172 6.21 -4.94 9.53
CA PHE A 172 7.43 -4.20 9.86
C PHE A 172 7.17 -2.70 9.99
N ILE A 173 6.48 -2.09 9.02
CA ILE A 173 6.13 -0.66 9.04
C ILE A 173 5.35 -0.30 10.31
N ILE A 174 4.34 -1.11 10.68
CA ILE A 174 3.52 -0.90 11.90
C ILE A 174 4.35 -1.04 13.17
N HIS A 175 5.34 -1.93 13.18
CA HIS A 175 6.24 -2.06 14.32
C HIS A 175 7.15 -0.83 14.43
N MET A 176 7.76 -0.41 13.33
CA MET A 176 8.66 0.75 13.29
C MET A 176 7.93 2.06 13.58
N SER A 177 6.66 2.18 13.20
CA SER A 177 5.84 3.35 13.52
C SER A 177 5.59 3.54 15.02
N LYS A 178 5.82 2.51 15.83
CA LYS A 178 5.67 2.54 17.30
C LYS A 178 7.01 2.44 18.02
N SER A 179 8.12 2.46 17.29
CA SER A 179 9.47 2.35 17.85
C SER A 179 9.94 3.69 18.44
N THR A 180 11.13 3.71 19.02
CA THR A 180 11.77 4.94 19.53
C THR A 180 12.95 5.37 18.65
N THR A 181 13.04 4.89 17.41
CA THR A 181 14.12 5.25 16.47
C THR A 181 13.91 6.64 15.89
N CYS A 182 14.98 7.30 15.44
CA CYS A 182 14.90 8.61 14.77
C CYS A 182 13.98 8.61 13.53
N ASP A 183 13.88 7.48 12.83
CA ASP A 183 13.08 7.35 11.62
C ASP A 183 11.60 7.05 11.92
N GLN A 184 11.21 6.91 13.20
CA GLN A 184 9.85 6.56 13.57
C GLN A 184 8.79 7.51 12.98
N PRO A 185 8.97 8.85 12.93
CA PRO A 185 7.98 9.74 12.33
C PRO A 185 7.71 9.43 10.86
N ILE A 186 8.72 8.97 10.13
CA ILE A 186 8.60 8.55 8.72
C ILE A 186 7.79 7.26 8.62
N TYR A 187 8.08 6.26 9.47
CA TYR A 187 7.30 5.03 9.49
C TYR A 187 5.86 5.24 9.96
N GLN A 188 5.63 6.18 10.89
CA GLN A 188 4.30 6.60 11.29
C GLN A 188 3.53 7.21 10.12
N TYR A 189 4.15 8.09 9.36
CA TYR A 189 3.57 8.62 8.14
C TYR A 189 3.23 7.52 7.12
N ILE A 190 4.16 6.60 6.85
CA ILE A 190 3.91 5.48 5.92
C ILE A 190 2.76 4.61 6.44
N ALA A 191 2.74 4.29 7.73
CA ALA A 191 1.67 3.52 8.35
C ALA A 191 0.31 4.24 8.18
N ASP A 192 0.23 5.53 8.46
CA ASP A 192 -1.02 6.29 8.29
C ASP A 192 -1.49 6.31 6.84
N MET A 193 -0.57 6.38 5.88
CA MET A 193 -0.88 6.32 4.46
C MET A 193 -1.37 4.96 3.96
N LEU A 194 -1.10 3.88 4.70
CA LEU A 194 -1.55 2.53 4.36
C LEU A 194 -2.90 2.18 4.99
N LYS A 195 -3.39 2.98 5.94
CA LYS A 195 -4.67 2.72 6.61
C LYS A 195 -5.83 2.78 5.64
N TYR A 196 -6.70 1.78 5.75
CA TYR A 196 -7.99 1.67 5.10
C TYR A 196 -7.99 1.80 3.57
N GLY A 197 -6.85 1.72 2.87
CA GLY A 197 -6.71 2.23 1.50
C GLY A 197 -7.89 1.95 0.57
N GLN A 198 -8.03 0.75 -0.03
CA GLN A 198 -9.23 0.40 -0.81
C GLN A 198 -10.46 0.04 0.04
N LEU A 199 -10.29 -0.02 1.36
CA LEU A 199 -11.34 -0.38 2.33
C LEU A 199 -12.01 0.85 2.96
N ILE A 200 -11.80 2.03 2.40
CA ILE A 200 -12.32 3.28 2.96
C ILE A 200 -13.85 3.25 3.03
N GLY A 201 -14.52 2.68 2.03
CA GLY A 201 -15.98 2.50 2.04
C GLY A 201 -16.47 1.64 3.20
N PHE A 202 -15.80 0.49 3.43
CA PHE A 202 -16.09 -0.38 4.57
C PHE A 202 -15.90 0.34 5.90
N TYR A 203 -14.79 1.06 6.05
CA TYR A 203 -14.51 1.84 7.25
C TYR A 203 -15.59 2.91 7.48
N LEU A 204 -16.00 3.64 6.45
CA LEU A 204 -17.04 4.66 6.56
C LEU A 204 -18.38 4.06 6.97
N ILE A 205 -18.76 2.89 6.44
CA ILE A 205 -19.98 2.19 6.88
C ILE A 205 -19.88 1.87 8.38
N TYR A 206 -18.78 1.25 8.81
CA TYR A 206 -18.56 0.93 10.21
C TYR A 206 -18.63 2.18 11.09
N TYR A 207 -17.89 3.22 10.74
CA TYR A 207 -17.74 4.42 11.55
C TYR A 207 -19.02 5.25 11.63
N ILE A 208 -19.76 5.40 10.53
CA ILE A 208 -20.92 6.30 10.44
C ILE A 208 -22.23 5.58 10.78
N LEU A 209 -22.40 4.34 10.33
CA LEU A 209 -23.68 3.63 10.41
C LEU A 209 -23.73 2.62 11.56
N VAL A 210 -22.59 2.24 12.14
CA VAL A 210 -22.52 1.12 13.10
C VAL A 210 -21.88 1.47 14.44
N CYS A 211 -20.86 2.34 14.47
CA CYS A 211 -20.03 2.61 15.65
C CYS A 211 -20.86 2.78 16.93
N ASP A 212 -20.45 2.07 17.99
CA ASP A 212 -21.14 1.88 19.28
C ASP A 212 -22.52 1.18 19.21
N THR A 213 -23.45 1.70 18.43
CA THR A 213 -24.77 1.11 18.22
C THR A 213 -25.23 1.32 16.78
N ALA A 214 -25.63 0.23 16.13
CA ALA A 214 -26.08 0.28 14.74
C ALA A 214 -27.27 1.23 14.54
N HIS A 215 -27.09 2.19 13.61
CA HIS A 215 -28.09 3.18 13.26
C HIS A 215 -29.35 2.51 12.69
N PRO A 216 -30.58 3.00 12.97
CA PRO A 216 -31.82 2.37 12.50
C PRO A 216 -31.91 2.11 10.99
N ILE A 217 -31.22 2.91 10.17
CA ILE A 217 -31.13 2.70 8.72
C ILE A 217 -30.62 1.30 8.35
N MET A 218 -29.73 0.71 9.16
CA MET A 218 -29.18 -0.63 8.94
C MET A 218 -30.24 -1.73 9.10
N ARG A 219 -31.39 -1.43 9.71
CA ARG A 219 -32.52 -2.35 9.87
C ARG A 219 -33.63 -2.12 8.85
N ASP A 220 -33.48 -1.16 7.94
CA ASP A 220 -34.49 -0.92 6.92
C ASP A 220 -34.58 -2.12 5.96
N SER A 221 -35.80 -2.56 5.67
CA SER A 221 -36.07 -3.68 4.77
C SER A 221 -35.43 -3.52 3.39
N TYR A 222 -35.26 -2.27 2.92
CA TYR A 222 -34.66 -1.95 1.63
C TYR A 222 -33.15 -2.24 1.55
N LEU A 223 -32.49 -2.33 2.70
CA LEU A 223 -31.05 -2.60 2.85
C LEU A 223 -30.77 -3.97 3.46
N LYS A 224 -31.78 -4.85 3.60
CA LYS A 224 -31.65 -6.12 4.33
C LYS A 224 -30.45 -6.96 3.85
N MET A 225 -30.30 -7.10 2.53
CA MET A 225 -29.19 -7.89 1.97
C MET A 225 -27.84 -7.19 2.13
N ASP A 226 -27.79 -5.86 1.95
CA ASP A 226 -26.58 -5.07 2.15
C ASP A 226 -26.08 -5.18 3.60
N THR A 227 -27.00 -5.08 4.57
CA THR A 227 -26.70 -5.26 6.01
C THR A 227 -26.17 -6.66 6.31
N ILE A 228 -26.78 -7.71 5.76
CA ILE A 228 -26.29 -9.10 5.94
C ILE A 228 -24.85 -9.21 5.40
N LYS A 229 -24.59 -8.66 4.21
CA LYS A 229 -23.25 -8.68 3.61
C LYS A 229 -22.23 -7.85 4.39
N PHE A 230 -22.64 -6.72 4.96
CA PHE A 230 -21.77 -5.96 5.84
C PHE A 230 -21.44 -6.74 7.12
N ILE A 231 -22.40 -7.43 7.73
CA ILE A 231 -22.15 -8.25 8.94
C ILE A 231 -21.17 -9.39 8.62
N GLU A 232 -21.36 -10.11 7.51
CA GLU A 232 -20.42 -11.15 7.06
C GLU A 232 -18.99 -10.57 6.91
N ALA A 233 -18.86 -9.40 6.26
CA ALA A 233 -17.57 -8.74 6.09
C ALA A 233 -16.97 -8.25 7.42
N TYR A 234 -17.80 -7.73 8.33
CA TYR A 234 -17.41 -7.26 9.65
C TYR A 234 -16.93 -8.40 10.54
N ASP A 235 -17.61 -9.54 10.52
CA ASP A 235 -17.20 -10.71 11.31
C ASP A 235 -15.82 -11.21 10.88
N VAL A 236 -15.55 -11.26 9.57
CA VAL A 236 -14.22 -11.59 9.03
C VAL A 236 -13.19 -10.54 9.45
N TRP A 237 -13.50 -9.24 9.30
CA TRP A 237 -12.61 -8.17 9.73
C TRP A 237 -12.28 -8.22 11.23
N ASN A 238 -13.27 -8.57 12.06
CA ASN A 238 -13.15 -8.65 13.50
C ASN A 238 -12.31 -9.86 13.98
N GLN A 239 -12.13 -10.89 13.14
CA GLN A 239 -11.22 -12.01 13.43
C GLN A 239 -9.74 -11.58 13.43
N TYR A 240 -9.39 -10.48 12.76
CA TYR A 240 -8.03 -9.97 12.75
C TYR A 240 -7.69 -9.21 14.04
N PRO A 241 -6.44 -9.27 14.53
CA PRO A 241 -6.01 -8.49 15.68
C PRO A 241 -6.29 -6.99 15.50
N LYS A 242 -6.80 -6.32 16.54
CA LYS A 242 -7.24 -4.92 16.47
C LYS A 242 -6.18 -3.98 15.88
N CYS A 243 -4.90 -4.22 16.18
CA CYS A 243 -3.80 -3.40 15.69
C CYS A 243 -3.49 -3.54 14.18
N TYR A 244 -4.05 -4.55 13.50
CA TYR A 244 -3.84 -4.83 12.08
C TYR A 244 -5.06 -4.58 11.21
N ARG A 245 -6.23 -4.42 11.83
CA ARG A 245 -7.52 -4.22 11.14
C ARG A 245 -7.55 -3.05 10.16
N GLU A 246 -6.83 -1.97 10.46
CA GLU A 246 -6.75 -0.80 9.59
C GLU A 246 -5.87 -1.06 8.34
N TYR A 247 -5.07 -2.13 8.34
CA TYR A 247 -4.08 -2.46 7.31
C TYR A 247 -4.48 -3.69 6.47
N MET A 248 -5.77 -4.02 6.51
CA MET A 248 -6.30 -5.25 5.94
C MET A 248 -6.08 -5.35 4.43
N GLU A 249 -6.03 -4.23 3.71
CA GLU A 249 -5.71 -4.22 2.26
C GLU A 249 -4.35 -4.86 1.95
N GLN A 250 -3.36 -4.64 2.82
CA GLN A 250 -2.01 -5.13 2.64
C GLN A 250 -1.89 -6.59 3.10
N MET A 251 -2.73 -7.01 4.06
CA MET A 251 -2.59 -8.28 4.77
C MET A 251 -3.54 -9.38 4.29
N ALA A 252 -4.74 -9.05 3.83
CA ALA A 252 -5.72 -10.05 3.43
C ALA A 252 -5.50 -10.55 2.00
N ASP A 253 -5.92 -11.80 1.75
CA ASP A 253 -6.05 -12.33 0.41
C ASP A 253 -7.19 -11.66 -0.38
N LYS A 254 -7.25 -11.93 -1.68
CA LYS A 254 -8.20 -11.29 -2.59
C LYS A 254 -9.66 -11.63 -2.26
N ASP A 255 -9.94 -12.85 -1.80
CA ASP A 255 -11.30 -13.30 -1.53
C ASP A 255 -11.82 -12.62 -0.26
N THR A 256 -10.99 -12.56 0.77
CA THR A 256 -11.25 -11.81 2.00
C THR A 256 -11.47 -10.33 1.70
N LEU A 257 -10.64 -9.71 0.85
CA LEU A 257 -10.81 -8.30 0.46
C LEU A 257 -12.08 -8.06 -0.35
N ALA A 258 -12.49 -9.00 -1.20
CA ALA A 258 -13.72 -8.89 -1.99
C ALA A 258 -14.98 -8.83 -1.12
N LEU A 259 -14.95 -9.42 0.08
CA LEU A 259 -16.05 -9.30 1.05
C LEU A 259 -16.20 -7.87 1.60
N MET A 260 -15.07 -7.18 1.85
CA MET A 260 -15.05 -5.84 2.45
C MET A 260 -15.05 -4.68 1.43
N GLY A 261 -14.63 -4.90 0.19
CA GLY A 261 -14.57 -3.85 -0.85
C GLY A 261 -15.53 -4.07 -2.02
N GLY A 262 -16.35 -5.13 -1.97
CA GLY A 262 -17.12 -5.59 -3.11
C GLY A 262 -18.36 -4.76 -3.44
N ARG A 263 -18.94 -5.06 -4.61
CA ARG A 263 -20.22 -4.50 -5.10
C ARG A 263 -21.37 -4.62 -4.10
N CYS A 264 -21.32 -5.64 -3.23
CA CYS A 264 -22.33 -5.88 -2.21
C CYS A 264 -22.43 -4.79 -1.13
N LEU A 265 -21.38 -3.99 -0.92
CA LEU A 265 -21.38 -2.89 0.06
C LEU A 265 -21.58 -1.52 -0.58
N GLN A 266 -21.73 -1.44 -1.91
CA GLN A 266 -21.74 -0.18 -2.64
C GLN A 266 -22.84 0.79 -2.18
N ARG A 267 -24.04 0.29 -1.89
CA ARG A 267 -25.18 1.12 -1.44
C ARG A 267 -24.97 1.67 -0.04
N LEU A 268 -24.41 0.85 0.86
CA LEU A 268 -24.05 1.29 2.21
C LEU A 268 -22.89 2.29 2.19
N THR A 269 -21.88 2.06 1.34
CA THR A 269 -20.77 3.00 1.12
C THR A 269 -21.29 4.33 0.62
N TYR A 270 -22.19 4.32 -0.37
CA TYR A 270 -22.84 5.53 -0.87
C TYR A 270 -23.54 6.30 0.26
N ILE A 271 -24.37 5.62 1.04
CA ILE A 271 -25.08 6.21 2.19
C ILE A 271 -24.09 6.83 3.17
N ALA A 272 -23.05 6.08 3.57
CA ALA A 272 -22.05 6.55 4.52
C ALA A 272 -21.30 7.78 4.00
N ILE A 273 -20.92 7.81 2.71
CA ILE A 273 -20.28 8.96 2.08
C ILE A 273 -21.21 10.17 2.05
N GLN A 274 -22.47 10.02 1.65
CA GLN A 274 -23.42 11.15 1.61
C GLN A 274 -23.61 11.77 3.00
N ILE A 275 -23.73 10.94 4.03
CA ILE A 275 -23.88 11.41 5.42
C ILE A 275 -22.58 12.05 5.91
N GLY A 276 -21.44 11.37 5.73
CA GLY A 276 -20.13 11.88 6.15
C GLY A 276 -19.80 13.21 5.49
N SER A 277 -20.17 13.36 4.22
CA SER A 277 -19.94 14.57 3.43
C SER A 277 -20.67 15.82 3.94
N ARG A 278 -21.67 15.66 4.82
CA ARG A 278 -22.32 16.79 5.50
C ARG A 278 -21.39 17.44 6.54
N ARG A 279 -20.48 16.66 7.13
CA ARG A 279 -19.48 17.12 8.11
C ARG A 279 -18.14 17.41 7.48
N ASP A 280 -17.71 16.55 6.56
CA ASP A 280 -16.45 16.71 5.81
C ASP A 280 -16.71 16.68 4.31
N PRO A 281 -16.82 17.86 3.66
CA PRO A 281 -17.07 17.94 2.22
C PRO A 281 -16.01 17.26 1.35
N SER A 282 -14.80 17.00 1.87
CA SER A 282 -13.73 16.36 1.10
C SER A 282 -14.04 14.90 0.75
N LEU A 283 -14.93 14.24 1.51
CA LEU A 283 -15.38 12.88 1.24
C LEU A 283 -16.11 12.74 -0.11
N LYS A 284 -16.62 13.85 -0.68
CA LYS A 284 -17.20 13.87 -2.04
C LYS A 284 -16.17 13.65 -3.14
N ASN A 285 -14.88 13.85 -2.84
CA ASN A 285 -13.78 13.64 -3.79
C ASN A 285 -13.29 12.19 -3.81
N LEU A 286 -13.82 11.32 -2.93
CA LEU A 286 -13.51 9.90 -3.01
C LEU A 286 -14.06 9.33 -4.31
N ASP A 287 -13.25 8.54 -5.00
CA ASP A 287 -13.70 7.80 -6.17
C ASP A 287 -14.57 6.62 -5.70
N PHE A 288 -15.88 6.68 -5.99
CA PHE A 288 -16.82 5.60 -5.67
C PHE A 288 -17.87 5.47 -6.77
N VAL A 289 -18.40 4.26 -6.92
CA VAL A 289 -19.44 3.99 -7.91
C VAL A 289 -20.79 4.40 -7.33
N ILE A 290 -21.49 5.31 -8.00
CA ILE A 290 -22.87 5.71 -7.64
C ILE A 290 -23.82 4.53 -7.93
N PRO A 291 -24.61 4.06 -6.95
CA PRO A 291 -25.60 3.01 -7.16
C PRO A 291 -26.69 3.45 -8.17
N PRO A 292 -27.22 2.54 -9.01
CA PRO A 292 -28.29 2.87 -9.96
C PRO A 292 -29.59 3.37 -9.31
N ASP A 293 -29.80 3.03 -8.03
CA ASP A 293 -30.98 3.40 -7.24
C ASP A 293 -30.71 4.56 -6.27
N SER A 294 -29.72 5.42 -6.56
CA SER A 294 -29.29 6.54 -5.70
C SER A 294 -30.45 7.41 -5.20
N ASP A 295 -31.42 7.72 -6.06
CA ASP A 295 -32.58 8.55 -5.68
C ASP A 295 -33.38 7.94 -4.51
N LYS A 296 -33.51 6.61 -4.48
CA LYS A 296 -34.19 5.91 -3.38
C LYS A 296 -33.33 5.91 -2.12
N LEU A 297 -32.01 5.79 -2.27
CA LEU A 297 -31.08 5.89 -1.15
C LEU A 297 -31.09 7.29 -0.55
N ASP A 298 -31.20 8.35 -1.35
CA ASP A 298 -31.31 9.73 -0.87
C ASP A 298 -32.59 9.98 -0.08
N LEU A 299 -33.72 9.42 -0.53
CA LEU A 299 -34.98 9.43 0.24
C LEU A 299 -34.84 8.70 1.57
N LEU A 300 -34.11 7.57 1.57
CA LEU A 300 -33.82 6.81 2.78
C LEU A 300 -32.93 7.60 3.75
N ILE A 301 -31.88 8.25 3.23
CA ILE A 301 -30.99 9.12 4.00
C ILE A 301 -31.81 10.25 4.62
N LYS A 302 -32.67 10.94 3.87
CA LYS A 302 -33.53 12.00 4.41
C LYS A 302 -34.47 11.52 5.52
N LYS A 303 -35.01 10.30 5.40
CA LYS A 303 -35.88 9.69 6.42
C LYS A 303 -35.15 9.44 7.74
N TYR A 304 -33.90 8.95 7.67
CA TYR A 304 -33.16 8.50 8.86
C TYR A 304 -32.13 9.51 9.38
N PHE A 305 -31.68 10.43 8.52
CA PHE A 305 -30.77 11.53 8.80
C PHE A 305 -31.40 12.81 8.22
N PRO A 306 -32.48 13.33 8.84
CA PRO A 306 -33.03 14.61 8.42
C PRO A 306 -31.96 15.70 8.55
N ASP A 307 -32.01 16.69 7.67
CA ASP A 307 -31.16 17.87 7.85
C ASP A 307 -31.57 18.55 9.16
N GLU A 308 -30.61 18.88 10.02
CA GLU A 308 -30.90 19.65 11.22
C GLU A 308 -31.51 20.97 10.77
N THR A 309 -32.82 21.14 10.95
CA THR A 309 -33.44 22.46 10.95
C THR A 309 -32.72 23.25 12.03
N THR A 310 -31.97 24.28 11.63
CA THR A 310 -31.46 25.34 12.50
C THR A 310 -32.44 25.62 13.63
N GLY A 311 -32.09 25.17 14.83
CA GLY A 311 -32.69 25.59 16.09
C GLY A 311 -31.79 26.63 16.74
#